data_AF-A0AB35W4W7-F1
#
_entry.id   AF-A0AB35W4W7-F1
#
_cell.length_a   1.000
_cell.length_b   1.000
_cell.length_c   1.000
_cell.angle_alpha   90.00
_cell.angle_beta   90.00
_cell.angle_gamma   90.00
#
_symmetry.space_group_name_H-M   'P 1'
#
loop_
_entity.id
_entity.type
_entity.pdbx_description
1 polymer ?
#
loop_
_entity_poly.entity_id
_entity_poly.type
_entity_poly.pdbx_seq_one_letter_code
_entity_poly.pdbx_strand_id
1 'polypeptide(L)'
;MAMYIDIFYQDHPAHPTIKLLETSYEFNHNQDTGTGKSHANMIALDFSIFEHTYLPVLIHDLILFKNIEVHACEQILKTYLSFDKQTFIAIDELKKYSAEIIDLVKRVTFLELSPQRLAFKKSWKKLKAS
;
A
#
# COMPACT_ATOMS: atom_id res chain seq x y z
N MET A 1 7.63 -13.06 0.69
CA MET A 1 6.26 -12.83 1.19
C MET A 1 6.18 -12.95 2.71
N ALA A 2 6.51 -14.11 3.30
CA ALA A 2 6.44 -14.30 4.76
C ALA A 2 7.17 -13.18 5.54
N MET A 3 8.41 -12.88 5.14
CA MET A 3 9.20 -11.76 5.68
C MET A 3 8.44 -10.43 5.73
N TYR A 4 7.77 -10.03 4.65
CA TYR A 4 7.01 -8.77 4.63
C TYR A 4 5.78 -8.83 5.54
N ILE A 5 5.13 -9.99 5.63
CA ILE A 5 4.00 -10.17 6.54
C ILE A 5 4.43 -10.09 8.00
N ASP A 6 5.62 -10.61 8.34
CA ASP A 6 6.22 -10.44 9.68
C ASP A 6 6.59 -8.99 10.00
N ILE A 7 6.95 -8.21 8.98
CA ILE A 7 7.18 -6.77 9.14
C ILE A 7 5.85 -6.04 9.37
N PHE A 8 4.80 -6.39 8.62
CA PHE A 8 3.51 -5.70 8.69
C PHE A 8 2.75 -6.01 9.99
N TYR A 9 2.89 -7.22 10.52
CA TYR A 9 2.13 -7.74 11.66
C TYR A 9 3.03 -8.47 12.65
N GLN A 10 2.96 -8.13 13.94
CA GLN A 10 3.83 -8.71 14.98
C GLN A 10 3.27 -9.98 15.63
N ASP A 11 1.94 -10.19 15.60
CA ASP A 11 1.26 -11.25 16.35
C ASP A 11 1.06 -12.53 15.52
N HIS A 12 2.15 -13.29 15.30
CA HIS A 12 2.13 -14.59 14.60
C HIS A 12 1.21 -14.64 13.37
N PRO A 13 1.43 -13.77 12.38
CA PRO A 13 0.50 -13.63 11.28
C PRO A 13 0.41 -14.89 10.43
N ALA A 14 -0.80 -15.22 9.97
CA ALA A 14 -0.95 -16.21 8.91
C ALA A 14 -0.22 -15.70 7.64
N HIS A 15 0.76 -16.49 7.17
CA HIS A 15 1.51 -16.16 5.96
C HIS A 15 0.76 -16.64 4.72
N PRO A 16 0.71 -15.85 3.63
CA PRO A 16 0.18 -16.35 2.39
C PRO A 16 1.15 -17.34 1.72
N THR A 17 0.61 -18.25 0.93
CA THR A 17 1.38 -19.15 0.07
C THR A 17 0.99 -18.96 -1.39
N ILE A 18 1.97 -19.08 -2.28
CA ILE A 18 1.75 -19.07 -3.72
C ILE A 18 2.17 -20.42 -4.29
N LYS A 19 1.31 -21.00 -5.12
CA LYS A 19 1.61 -22.19 -5.90
C LYS A 19 1.51 -21.84 -7.37
N LEU A 20 2.61 -21.99 -8.09
CA LEU A 20 2.68 -21.75 -9.53
C LEU A 20 2.24 -23.03 -10.26
N LEU A 21 1.34 -22.88 -11.22
CA LEU A 21 0.86 -23.92 -12.12
C LEU A 21 1.36 -23.61 -13.55
N GLU A 22 1.10 -24.48 -14.52
CA GLU A 22 1.60 -24.28 -15.90
C GLU A 22 1.13 -22.96 -16.54
N THR A 23 -0.12 -22.55 -16.27
CA THR A 23 -0.74 -21.36 -16.89
C THR A 23 -1.40 -20.41 -15.90
N SER A 24 -1.29 -20.69 -14.61
CA SER A 24 -1.96 -19.93 -13.56
C SER A 24 -1.19 -20.00 -12.25
N TYR A 25 -1.70 -19.33 -11.22
CA TYR A 25 -1.20 -19.45 -9.86
C TYR A 25 -2.37 -19.52 -8.89
N GLU A 26 -2.15 -20.23 -7.79
CA GLU A 26 -3.05 -20.24 -6.64
C GLU A 26 -2.40 -19.41 -5.54
N PHE A 27 -3.10 -18.36 -5.09
CA PHE A 27 -2.67 -17.52 -3.98
C PHE A 27 -3.57 -17.75 -2.76
N ASN A 28 -3.03 -18.47 -1.79
CA ASN A 28 -3.76 -18.88 -0.60
C ASN A 28 -3.41 -17.97 0.58
N HIS A 29 -4.43 -17.42 1.22
CA HIS A 29 -4.33 -16.48 2.33
C HIS A 29 -4.35 -17.18 3.71
N ASN A 30 -4.30 -18.52 3.74
CA ASN A 30 -4.25 -19.35 4.96
C ASN A 30 -5.40 -19.06 5.95
N GLN A 31 -6.63 -19.12 5.45
CA GLN A 31 -7.90 -19.00 6.20
C GLN A 31 -8.23 -17.62 6.80
N ASP A 32 -7.33 -16.65 6.73
CA ASP A 32 -7.64 -15.26 7.09
C ASP A 32 -8.34 -14.56 5.91
N THR A 33 -9.65 -14.39 6.03
CA THR A 33 -10.51 -13.81 4.99
C THR A 33 -10.75 -12.31 5.17
N GLY A 34 -10.06 -11.63 6.10
CA GLY A 34 -10.20 -10.20 6.27
C GLY A 34 -9.75 -9.45 5.00
N THR A 35 -10.59 -8.57 4.44
CA THR A 35 -10.27 -7.80 3.23
C THR A 35 -8.96 -7.01 3.37
N GLY A 36 -8.68 -6.49 4.57
CA GLY A 36 -7.40 -5.85 4.89
C GLY A 36 -6.21 -6.79 4.77
N LYS A 37 -6.31 -8.00 5.34
CA LYS A 37 -5.25 -9.00 5.26
C LYS A 37 -5.01 -9.42 3.81
N SER A 38 -6.06 -9.57 3.01
CA SER A 38 -5.92 -9.90 1.59
C SER A 38 -5.12 -8.84 0.83
N HIS A 39 -5.42 -7.55 1.04
CA HIS A 39 -4.63 -6.47 0.43
C HIS A 39 -3.18 -6.46 0.92
N ALA A 40 -2.93 -6.66 2.22
CA ALA A 40 -1.58 -6.73 2.76
C ALA A 40 -0.78 -7.92 2.21
N ASN A 41 -1.43 -9.08 2.05
CA ASN A 41 -0.85 -10.27 1.43
C ASN A 41 -0.49 -10.02 -0.04
N MET A 42 -1.34 -9.30 -0.78
CA MET A 42 -1.04 -8.91 -2.15
C MET A 42 0.17 -7.97 -2.22
N ILE A 43 0.20 -6.91 -1.38
CA ILE A 43 1.35 -6.01 -1.29
C ILE A 43 2.64 -6.77 -0.93
N ALA A 44 2.58 -7.76 -0.03
CA ALA A 44 3.73 -8.58 0.31
C ALA A 44 4.22 -9.45 -0.87
N LEU A 45 3.31 -9.93 -1.72
CA LEU A 45 3.65 -10.61 -2.97
C LEU A 45 4.32 -9.64 -3.95
N ASP A 46 3.71 -8.47 -4.16
CA ASP A 46 4.24 -7.44 -5.06
C ASP A 46 5.63 -6.98 -4.62
N PHE A 47 5.86 -6.76 -3.33
CA PHE A 47 7.17 -6.43 -2.77
C PHE A 47 8.19 -7.55 -3.00
N SER A 48 7.78 -8.80 -2.85
CA SER A 48 8.68 -9.94 -3.10
C SER A 48 9.12 -10.00 -4.56
N ILE A 49 8.18 -9.81 -5.50
CA ILE A 49 8.46 -9.75 -6.93
C ILE A 49 9.34 -8.52 -7.24
N PHE A 50 8.98 -7.37 -6.70
CA PHE A 50 9.67 -6.11 -6.94
C PHE A 50 11.11 -6.17 -6.45
N GLU A 51 11.37 -6.76 -5.29
CA GLU A 51 12.72 -6.94 -4.73
C GLU A 51 13.56 -7.91 -5.58
N HIS A 52 13.02 -9.09 -5.90
CA HIS A 52 13.79 -10.21 -6.45
C HIS A 52 13.88 -10.24 -7.98
N THR A 53 13.20 -9.34 -8.69
CA THR A 53 13.23 -9.28 -10.16
C THR A 53 13.85 -7.97 -10.66
N TYR A 54 14.06 -7.87 -11.98
CA TYR A 54 14.52 -6.63 -12.61
C TYR A 54 13.40 -5.60 -12.83
N LEU A 55 12.22 -5.76 -12.22
CA LEU A 55 11.11 -4.82 -12.34
C LEU A 55 11.55 -3.44 -11.79
N PRO A 56 11.59 -2.38 -12.62
CA PRO A 56 12.22 -1.11 -12.22
C PRO A 56 11.30 -0.21 -11.38
N VAL A 57 9.98 -0.38 -11.53
CA VAL A 57 8.98 0.51 -10.91
C VAL A 57 7.81 -0.30 -10.35
N LEU A 58 7.34 0.10 -9.16
CA LEU A 58 6.10 -0.39 -8.54
C LEU A 58 5.12 0.76 -8.35
N ILE A 59 3.84 0.56 -8.70
CA ILE A 59 2.80 1.58 -8.58
C ILE A 59 1.57 0.99 -7.90
N HIS A 60 1.15 1.56 -6.76
CA HIS A 60 -0.03 1.13 -6.01
C HIS A 60 -1.03 2.26 -5.80
N ASP A 61 -2.31 1.97 -6.05
CA ASP A 61 -3.42 2.93 -5.87
C ASP A 61 -3.98 2.90 -4.44
N LEU A 62 -4.71 3.95 -4.07
CA LEU A 62 -5.25 4.20 -2.73
C LEU A 62 -6.14 3.07 -2.22
N ILE A 63 -6.80 2.33 -3.11
CA ILE A 63 -7.76 1.28 -2.75
C ILE A 63 -7.12 0.15 -1.96
N LEU A 64 -5.83 -0.12 -2.18
CA LEU A 64 -5.11 -1.18 -1.47
C LEU A 64 -4.99 -0.88 0.03
N PHE A 65 -4.85 0.39 0.40
CA PHE A 65 -4.60 0.80 1.79
C PHE A 65 -5.89 0.97 2.62
N LYS A 66 -7.07 1.03 1.98
CA LYS A 66 -8.32 1.41 2.66
C LYS A 66 -8.76 0.48 3.79
N ASN A 67 -8.53 -0.81 3.66
CA ASN A 67 -9.00 -1.83 4.60
C ASN A 67 -7.88 -2.40 5.48
N ILE A 68 -6.64 -1.93 5.31
CA ILE A 68 -5.49 -2.39 6.09
C ILE A 68 -5.44 -1.58 7.39
N GLU A 69 -5.15 -2.27 8.50
CA GLU A 69 -5.01 -1.64 9.81
C GLU A 69 -3.92 -0.56 9.80
N VAL A 70 -4.12 0.49 10.59
CA VAL A 70 -3.22 1.67 10.60
C VAL A 70 -1.77 1.25 10.86
N HIS A 71 -1.53 0.42 11.87
CA HIS A 71 -0.18 -0.03 12.21
C HIS A 71 0.50 -0.78 11.06
N ALA A 72 -0.22 -1.67 10.37
CA ALA A 72 0.30 -2.41 9.23
C ALA A 72 0.56 -1.48 8.04
N CYS A 73 -0.33 -0.51 7.78
CA CYS A 73 -0.09 0.54 6.79
C CYS A 73 1.19 1.33 7.08
N GLU A 74 1.46 1.69 8.34
CA GLU A 74 2.69 2.42 8.69
C GLU A 74 3.95 1.61 8.36
N GLN A 75 3.94 0.30 8.64
CA GLN A 75 5.06 -0.58 8.29
C GLN A 75 5.22 -0.74 6.78
N ILE A 76 4.10 -0.87 6.06
CA ILE A 76 4.09 -0.90 4.59
C ILE A 76 4.70 0.40 4.02
N LEU A 77 4.32 1.57 4.55
CA LEU A 77 4.86 2.88 4.14
C LEU A 77 6.37 2.99 4.39
N LYS A 78 6.85 2.53 5.55
CA LYS A 78 8.29 2.46 5.85
C LYS A 78 9.01 1.53 4.87
N THR A 79 8.39 0.40 4.51
CA THR A 79 8.97 -0.59 3.58
C THR A 79 9.09 -0.05 2.15
N TYR A 80 8.14 0.75 1.65
CA TYR A 80 8.32 1.39 0.33
C TYR A 80 9.61 2.21 0.25
N LEU A 81 9.97 2.90 1.34
CA LEU A 81 11.16 3.76 1.38
C LEU A 81 12.47 3.01 1.56
N SER A 82 12.44 1.72 1.91
CA SER A 82 13.65 0.91 1.99
C SER A 82 14.09 0.36 0.63
N PHE A 83 13.26 0.47 -0.41
CA PHE A 83 13.64 0.01 -1.74
C PHE A 83 14.55 1.02 -2.44
N ASP A 84 15.62 0.52 -3.06
CA ASP A 84 16.47 1.30 -3.97
C ASP A 84 15.82 1.52 -5.35
N LYS A 85 14.68 0.85 -5.61
CA LYS A 85 13.91 0.92 -6.86
C LYS A 85 12.76 1.92 -6.72
N GLN A 86 12.26 2.45 -7.84
CA GLN A 86 11.28 3.54 -7.81
C GLN A 86 9.87 3.04 -7.45
N THR A 87 9.22 3.67 -6.47
CA THR A 87 7.86 3.34 -6.05
C THR A 87 6.95 4.56 -6.14
N PHE A 88 5.72 4.38 -6.63
CA PHE A 88 4.67 5.40 -6.60
C PHE A 88 3.44 4.88 -5.87
N ILE A 89 2.94 5.65 -4.92
CA ILE A 89 1.72 5.30 -4.19
C ILE A 89 0.74 6.46 -4.15
N ALA A 90 -0.56 6.14 -4.13
CA ALA A 90 -1.61 7.08 -3.77
C ALA A 90 -2.09 6.77 -2.35
N ILE A 91 -2.20 7.79 -1.50
CA ILE A 91 -2.66 7.67 -0.13
C ILE A 91 -3.51 8.87 0.28
N ASP A 92 -4.52 8.62 1.12
CA ASP A 92 -5.38 9.63 1.71
C ASP A 92 -5.37 9.55 3.25
N GLU A 93 -6.15 10.42 3.90
CA GLU A 93 -6.38 10.40 5.34
C GLU A 93 -5.12 10.36 6.22
N LEU A 94 -4.02 11.01 5.80
CA LEU A 94 -2.72 10.95 6.48
C LEU A 94 -2.77 11.23 7.99
N LYS A 95 -3.78 11.97 8.46
CA LYS A 95 -4.02 12.28 9.88
C LYS A 95 -4.22 11.05 10.78
N LYS A 96 -4.50 9.87 10.22
CA LYS A 96 -4.66 8.63 10.99
C LYS A 96 -3.32 7.99 11.39
N TYR A 97 -2.22 8.40 10.76
CA TYR A 97 -0.89 7.85 11.02
C TYR A 97 -0.12 8.64 12.08
N SER A 98 0.93 8.04 12.60
CA SER A 98 1.90 8.66 13.51
C SER A 98 2.58 9.88 12.88
N ALA A 99 3.02 10.82 13.73
CA ALA A 99 3.72 12.03 13.29
C ALA A 99 4.96 11.71 12.45
N GLU A 100 5.70 10.66 12.83
CA GLU A 100 6.85 10.14 12.08
C GLU A 100 6.47 9.80 10.63
N ILE A 101 5.38 9.03 10.44
CA ILE A 101 4.90 8.62 9.12
C ILE A 101 4.40 9.81 8.33
N ILE A 102 3.68 10.73 8.96
CA ILE A 102 3.19 11.95 8.31
C ILE A 102 4.36 12.77 7.76
N ASP A 103 5.41 12.97 8.56
CA ASP A 103 6.59 13.74 8.16
C ASP A 103 7.39 13.04 7.06
N LEU A 104 7.49 11.72 7.14
CA LEU A 104 8.13 10.86 6.15
C LEU A 104 7.41 10.93 4.80
N VAL A 105 6.08 10.76 4.78
CA VAL A 105 5.29 10.87 3.55
C VAL A 105 5.39 12.27 2.97
N LYS A 106 5.22 13.33 3.78
CA LYS A 106 5.31 14.72 3.30
C LYS A 106 6.63 15.06 2.65
N ARG A 107 7.74 14.48 3.12
CA ARG A 107 9.08 14.70 2.55
C ARG A 107 9.20 14.18 1.13
N VAL A 108 8.53 13.06 0.82
CA VAL A 108 8.60 12.40 -0.49
C VAL A 108 7.39 12.70 -1.37
N THR A 109 6.36 13.36 -0.85
CA THR A 109 5.19 13.79 -1.62
C THR A 109 5.58 14.80 -2.69
N PHE A 110 5.44 14.41 -3.95
CA PHE A 110 5.61 15.32 -5.09
C PHE A 110 4.28 15.95 -5.55
N LEU A 111 3.13 15.31 -5.25
CA LEU A 111 1.80 15.78 -5.62
C LEU A 111 0.81 15.60 -4.46
N GLU A 112 0.13 16.68 -4.09
CA GLU A 112 -0.92 16.68 -3.06
C GLU A 112 -2.13 17.44 -3.59
N LEU A 113 -3.30 16.82 -3.48
CA LEU A 113 -4.57 17.47 -3.79
C LEU A 113 -5.11 18.20 -2.55
N SER A 114 -5.49 19.46 -2.73
CA SER A 114 -6.08 20.28 -1.67
C SER A 114 -7.15 21.21 -2.25
N PRO A 115 -7.95 21.90 -1.41
CA PRO A 115 -8.88 22.92 -1.90
C PRO A 115 -8.22 23.99 -2.78
N GLN A 116 -6.93 24.26 -2.57
CA GLN A 116 -6.12 25.19 -3.35
C GLN A 116 -5.37 24.50 -4.51
N ARG A 117 -5.13 23.19 -4.43
CA ARG A 117 -4.44 22.36 -5.43
C ARG A 117 -5.40 21.32 -6.00
N LEU A 118 -6.25 21.77 -6.92
CA LEU A 118 -7.27 20.92 -7.54
C LEU A 118 -6.68 19.98 -8.58
N ALA A 119 -7.24 18.77 -8.67
CA ALA A 119 -6.96 17.86 -9.77
C ALA A 119 -7.35 18.53 -11.11
N PHE A 120 -6.43 18.53 -12.07
CA PHE A 120 -6.62 19.14 -13.39
C PHE A 120 -7.05 20.62 -13.38
N LYS A 121 -6.79 21.34 -12.28
CA LYS A 121 -7.25 22.74 -12.07
C LYS A 121 -8.77 22.90 -12.15
N LYS A 122 -9.55 21.82 -11.97
CA LYS A 122 -11.03 21.84 -11.99
C LYS A 122 -11.60 21.37 -10.65
N SER A 123 -12.64 22.06 -10.19
CA SER A 123 -13.44 21.63 -9.04
C SER A 123 -14.65 20.85 -9.54
N TRP A 124 -14.83 19.63 -9.03
CA TRP A 124 -15.98 18.76 -9.35
C TRP A 124 -17.10 18.85 -8.31
N LYS A 125 -16.98 19.79 -7.34
CA LYS A 125 -18.06 20.05 -6.40
C LYS A 125 -19.26 20.62 -7.18
N LYS A 126 -20.39 19.90 -7.19
CA LYS A 126 -21.66 20.48 -7.63
C LYS A 126 -21.96 21.67 -6.71
N LEU A 127 -21.97 22.88 -7.26
CA LEU A 127 -22.51 24.03 -6.54
C LEU A 127 -23.96 23.68 -6.19
N LYS A 128 -24.29 23.63 -4.89
CA LYS A 128 -25.70 23.57 -4.49
C LYS A 128 -26.31 24.88 -4.99
N ALA A 129 -27.31 24.79 -5.87
CA ALA A 129 -28.15 25.91 -6.20
C ALA A 129 -28.81 26.39 -4.90
N SER A 130 -28.53 27.65 -4.55
CA SER A 130 -29.15 28.38 -3.44
C SER A 130 -30.59 28.72 -3.77
#